data_AF-A0A1V0Q7P6-F1
#
_entry.id   AF-A0A1V0Q7P6-F1
#
_cell.length_a   1.000
_cell.length_b   1.000
_cell.length_c   1.000
_cell.angle_alpha   90.00
_cell.angle_beta   90.00
_cell.angle_gamma   90.00
#
_symmetry.space_group_name_H-M   'P 1'
#
loop_
_entity.id
_entity.type
_entity.pdbx_description
1 polymer ?
#
loop_
_entity_poly.entity_id
_entity_poly.type
_entity_poly.pdbx_seq_one_letter_code
_entity_poly.pdbx_strand_id
1 'polypeptide(L)' 'MNRDKKVWGALLIVLFNRSIFRYIEALWTNNMIFGNVLKGLSAIVTCVAIYVLIRCLHEKYASNPKLHARKHQ' A
#
# COMPACT_ATOMS: atom_id res chain seq x y z
N MET A 1 12.80 -3.07 15.09
CA MET A 1 11.60 -2.39 15.61
C MET A 1 11.04 -1.26 14.71
N ASN A 2 11.78 -0.74 13.71
CA ASN A 2 11.31 0.39 12.86
C ASN A 2 10.62 -0.03 11.54
N ARG A 3 10.88 -1.24 11.04
CA ARG A 3 10.37 -1.75 9.75
C ARG A 3 8.95 -2.28 9.83
N ASP A 4 8.62 -3.02 10.88
CA ASP A 4 7.24 -3.47 11.12
C ASP A 4 6.30 -2.28 11.25
N LYS A 5 6.73 -1.20 11.92
CA LYS A 5 5.98 0.07 11.98
C LYS A 5 5.73 0.69 10.60
N LYS A 6 6.68 0.61 9.66
CA LYS A 6 6.50 1.06 8.27
C LYS A 6 5.47 0.23 7.52
N VAL A 7 5.51 -1.08 7.68
CA VAL A 7 4.55 -2.01 7.05
C VAL A 7 3.15 -1.79 7.60
N TRP A 8 3.01 -1.72 8.93
CA TRP A 8 1.74 -1.41 9.60
C TRP A 8 1.23 -0.02 9.23
N GLY A 9 2.11 0.98 9.11
CA GLY A 9 1.76 2.32 8.64
C GLY A 9 1.25 2.32 7.20
N ALA A 10 1.92 1.62 6.28
CA ALA A 10 1.47 1.49 4.89
C ALA A 10 0.11 0.77 4.81
N LEU A 11 -0.10 -0.29 5.61
CA LEU A 11 -1.36 -1.02 5.66
C LEU A 11 -2.50 -0.13 6.19
N LEU A 12 -2.25 0.64 7.26
CA LEU A 12 -3.19 1.60 7.82
C LEU A 12 -3.56 2.68 6.82
N ILE A 13 -2.59 3.22 6.08
CA ILE A 13 -2.83 4.21 5.03
C ILE A 13 -3.78 3.63 3.98
N VAL A 14 -3.58 2.40 3.51
CA VAL A 14 -4.48 1.77 2.51
C VAL A 14 -5.91 1.66 3.04
N LEU A 15 -6.07 1.19 4.28
CA LEU A 15 -7.38 1.03 4.91
C LEU A 15 -8.08 2.37 5.12
N PHE A 16 -7.35 3.38 5.62
CA PHE A 16 -7.88 4.73 5.79
C PHE A 16 -8.25 5.38 4.46
N ASN A 17 -7.40 5.21 3.45
CA ASN A 17 -7.61 5.78 2.13
C ASN A 17 -8.93 5.30 1.53
N ARG A 18 -9.18 3.99 1.59
CA ARG A 18 -10.45 3.41 1.10
C ARG A 18 -11.67 3.96 1.83
N SER A 19 -11.60 4.15 3.15
CA SER A 19 -12.70 4.69 3.95
C SER A 19 -12.95 6.18 3.68
N ILE A 20 -11.89 6.99 3.60
CA ILE A 20 -11.98 8.42 3.31
C ILE A 20 -12.52 8.64 1.90
N PHE A 21 -12.02 7.90 0.91
CA PHE A 21 -12.49 8.02 -0.47
C PHE A 21 -13.98 7.68 -0.60
N ARG A 22 -14.45 6.65 0.09
CA ARG A 22 -15.87 6.29 0.10
C ARG A 22 -16.75 7.34 0.78
N TYR A 23 -16.24 7.98 1.85
CA TYR A 23 -16.93 9.07 2.53
C TYR A 23 -17.03 10.32 1.64
N ILE A 24 -15.94 10.70 0.97
CA ILE A 24 -15.92 11.86 0.07
C ILE A 24 -16.78 11.60 -1.17
N GLU A 25 -16.76 10.39 -1.73
CA GLU A 25 -17.63 10.00 -2.84
C GLU A 25 -19.12 10.14 -2.47
N ALA A 26 -19.49 9.75 -1.24
CA ALA A 26 -20.87 9.90 -0.75
C ALA A 26 -21.31 11.37 -0.66
N LEU A 27 -20.41 12.27 -0.23
CA LEU A 27 -20.68 13.71 -0.12
C LEU A 27 -20.82 14.41 -1.47
N TRP A 28 -20.17 13.89 -2.52
CA TRP A 28 -20.16 14.47 -3.87
C TRP A 28 -20.76 13.55 -4.93
N THR A 29 -21.80 12.80 -4.57
CA THR A 29 -22.46 11.79 -5.41
C THR A 29 -22.98 12.35 -6.74
N ASN A 30 -23.31 13.64 -6.81
CA ASN A 30 -23.79 14.30 -8.03
C ASN A 30 -22.68 14.72 -9.02
N ASN A 31 -21.40 14.67 -8.62
CA ASN A 31 -20.28 15.02 -9.49
C ASN A 31 -19.52 13.77 -9.97
N MET A 32 -19.96 13.20 -11.10
CA MET A 32 -19.31 12.03 -11.71
C MET A 32 -17.82 12.23 -12.01
N ILE A 33 -17.42 13.42 -12.47
CA ILE A 33 -16.01 13.73 -12.77
C ILE A 33 -15.17 13.66 -11.49
N PHE A 34 -15.66 14.24 -10.40
CA PHE A 34 -14.98 14.23 -9.11
C PHE A 34 -14.89 12.80 -8.54
N GLY A 35 -15.97 12.02 -8.63
CA GLY A 35 -15.97 10.61 -8.25
C GLY A 35 -14.93 9.78 -9.01
N ASN A 36 -14.76 10.02 -10.31
CA ASN A 36 -13.74 9.34 -11.11
C ASN A 36 -12.31 9.75 -10.74
N VAL A 37 -12.07 11.04 -10.49
CA VAL A 37 -10.76 11.54 -10.01
C VAL A 37 -10.42 10.92 -8.66
N LEU A 38 -11.39 10.83 -7.76
CA LEU A 38 -11.24 10.18 -6.45
C LEU A 38 -10.90 8.69 -6.57
N LYS A 39 -11.58 7.96 -7.44
CA LYS A 39 -11.27 6.55 -7.73
C LYS A 39 -9.85 6.38 -8.27
N GLY A 40 -9.43 7.26 -9.17
CA GLY A 40 -8.06 7.29 -9.70
C GLY A 40 -7.01 7.52 -8.61
N LEU A 41 -7.21 8.53 -7.76
CA LEU A 41 -6.32 8.81 -6.64
C LEU A 41 -6.26 7.65 -5.64
N SER A 42 -7.40 7.03 -5.33
CA SER A 42 -7.47 5.84 -4.47
C SER A 42 -6.64 4.69 -5.04
N ALA A 43 -6.71 4.46 -6.35
CA ALA A 43 -5.93 3.42 -7.02
C ALA A 43 -4.43 3.71 -6.96
N ILE A 44 -4.01 4.95 -7.22
CA ILE A 44 -2.59 5.35 -7.17
C ILE A 44 -2.00 5.11 -5.78
N VAL A 45 -2.68 5.58 -4.73
CA VAL A 45 -2.22 5.38 -3.34
C VAL A 45 -2.13 3.89 -2.99
N THR A 46 -3.08 3.08 -3.46
CA THR A 46 -3.07 1.63 -3.27
C THR A 46 -1.85 0.99 -3.94
N CYS A 47 -1.56 1.37 -5.18
CA CYS A 47 -0.38 0.88 -5.92
C CYS A 47 0.94 1.25 -5.21
N VAL A 48 1.06 2.49 -4.71
CA VAL A 48 2.25 2.94 -3.97
C VAL A 48 2.43 2.12 -2.68
N ALA A 49 1.35 1.87 -1.95
CA ALA A 49 1.43 1.07 -0.73
C ALA A 49 1.82 -0.39 -1.00
N ILE A 50 1.28 -1.00 -2.06
CA ILE A 50 1.67 -2.34 -2.51
C ILE A 50 3.16 -2.36 -2.89
N TYR A 51 3.64 -1.35 -3.63
CA TYR A 51 5.06 -1.23 -3.97
C TYR A 51 5.95 -1.16 -2.72
N VAL A 52 5.57 -0.36 -1.71
CA VAL A 52 6.30 -0.27 -0.44
C VAL A 52 6.30 -1.60 0.31
N LEU A 53 5.17 -2.32 0.31
CA LEU A 53 5.05 -3.66 0.88
C LEU A 53 5.96 -4.68 0.19
N ILE A 54 5.92 -4.74 -1.14
CA ILE A 54 6.78 -5.62 -1.95
C ILE A 54 8.24 -5.29 -1.70
N ARG A 55 8.63 -4.01 -1.66
CA ARG A 55 10.00 -3.59 -1.38
C ARG A 55 10.44 -4.00 0.03
N CYS A 56 9.59 -3.82 1.04
CA CYS A 56 9.87 -4.25 2.41
C CYS A 56 10.04 -5.78 2.49
N LEU A 57 9.20 -6.54 1.79
CA LEU A 57 9.32 -8.00 1.71
C LEU A 57 10.59 -8.41 0.98
N HIS A 58 10.88 -7.80 -0.17
CA HIS A 58 12.08 -8.09 -0.96
C HIS A 58 13.35 -7.83 -0.15
N GLU A 59 13.45 -6.70 0.55
CA GLU A 59 14.56 -6.43 1.48
C GLU A 59 14.64 -7.47 2.61
N LYS A 60 13.50 -7.93 3.14
CA LYS A 60 13.44 -8.97 4.18
C LYS A 60 13.94 -10.33 3.67
N TYR A 61 13.59 -10.71 2.44
CA TYR A 61 14.06 -11.95 1.82
C TYR A 61 15.52 -11.88 1.36
N ALA A 62 15.95 -10.75 0.80
CA ALA A 62 17.34 -10.51 0.40
C ALA A 62 18.29 -10.46 1.60
N SER A 63 17.83 -9.94 2.75
CA SER A 63 18.61 -9.90 3.99
C SER A 63 18.59 -11.21 4.78
N ASN A 64 17.97 -12.28 4.25
CA ASN A 64 17.82 -13.55 4.97
C ASN A 64 18.97 -14.52 4.63
N PRO A 65 19.98 -14.70 5.51
CA PRO A 65 21.19 -15.49 5.20
C PRO A 65 20.89 -16.97 4.95
N LYS A 66 19.73 -17.49 5.40
CA LYS A 66 19.30 -18.88 5.18
C LYS A 66 18.96 -19.22 3.73
N LEU A 67 18.69 -18.23 2.88
CA LEU A 67 18.42 -18.46 1.45
C LEU A 67 19.71 -18.47 0.62
N HIS A 68 20.72 -17.70 1.05
CA HIS A 68 22.04 -17.69 0.41
C HIS A 68 22.82 -19.00 0.61
N ALA A 69 22.64 -19.66 1.76
CA ALA A 69 23.26 -20.95 2.06
C ALA A 69 22.74 -22.11 1.17
N ARG A 70 21.52 -22.00 0.62
CA ARG A 70 20.92 -23.04 -0.23
C ARG A 70 21.20 -22.89 -1.73
N LYS A 71 21.88 -21.81 -2.13
CA LYS A 71 22.26 -21.55 -3.53
C LYS A 71 23.68 -22.02 -3.86
N HIS A 72 24.41 -22.55 -2.87
CA HIS A 72 25.80 -23.02 -2.96
C HIS A 72 25.98 -24.50 -2.59
N GLN A 73 24.88 -25.27 -2.47
CA GLN A 73 24.91 -26.74 -2.54
C GLN A 73 24.24 -27.16 -3.84
#